data_AF-A0A2N2D9Z8-F1
#
_entry.id   AF-A0A2N2D9Z8-F1
#
_cell.length_a   1.000
_cell.length_b   1.000
_cell.length_c   1.000
_cell.angle_alpha   90.00
_cell.angle_beta   90.00
_cell.angle_gamma   90.00
#
_symmetry.space_group_name_H-M   'P 1'
#
loop_
_entity.id
_entity.type
_entity.pdbx_description
1 polymer ?
#
loop_
_entity_poly.entity_id
_entity_poly.type
_entity_poly.pdbx_seq_one_letter_code
_entity_poly.pdbx_strand_id
1 'polypeptide(L)'
;MIINSTEMQNNFGKYLMLAAQEDIIITRNGVKIAKLSAIRDCGQTPDLVMESAEKLSGSGWKATYEEFLELTKDTEERYEYIDGEIYLLASPKTAHQTALTELFGIFYNWFQGKQCTPMVAPYDITLKRNPENINVVQPDIMVICDLEEKLGEDDYYEGVPTLVVEIISKSTQRKDLINKLDLYMSCDVREYWIVSPINKEVTLYQFENKNISRHFTYRKSEVVQSYIFEGLTAELNRIFK
;
A
#
# COMPACT_ATOMS: atom_id res chain seq x y z
N MET A 1 -11.35 -17.07 -11.86
CA MET A 1 -10.99 -16.13 -12.96
C MET A 1 -9.83 -16.63 -13.86
N ILE A 2 -9.67 -16.09 -15.09
CA ILE A 2 -8.49 -16.31 -15.96
C ILE A 2 -7.78 -14.97 -16.20
N ILE A 3 -6.47 -14.89 -15.97
CA ILE A 3 -5.64 -13.70 -16.16
C ILE A 3 -4.37 -14.02 -16.95
N ASN A 4 -3.68 -13.01 -17.48
CA ASN A 4 -2.38 -13.21 -18.11
C ASN A 4 -1.22 -13.06 -17.09
N SER A 5 -0.03 -13.57 -17.44
CA SER A 5 1.14 -13.58 -16.55
C SER A 5 1.63 -12.18 -16.16
N THR A 6 1.53 -11.20 -17.06
CA THR A 6 1.91 -9.81 -16.77
C THR A 6 0.94 -9.16 -15.79
N GLU A 7 -0.35 -9.43 -15.95
CA GLU A 7 -1.40 -8.98 -15.05
C GLU A 7 -1.23 -9.60 -13.66
N MET A 8 -0.93 -10.90 -13.59
CA MET A 8 -0.60 -11.61 -12.35
C MET A 8 0.60 -10.98 -11.65
N GLN A 9 1.69 -10.71 -12.38
CA GLN A 9 2.90 -10.12 -11.82
C GLN A 9 2.65 -8.71 -11.25
N ASN A 10 1.91 -7.88 -11.97
CA ASN A 10 1.66 -6.48 -11.57
C ASN A 10 0.62 -6.35 -10.46
N ASN A 11 -0.24 -7.35 -10.25
CA ASN A 11 -1.32 -7.30 -9.27
C ASN A 11 -1.33 -8.57 -8.40
N PHE A 12 -0.14 -9.11 -8.09
CA PHE A 12 -0.06 -10.41 -7.42
C PHE A 12 -0.77 -10.42 -6.06
N GLY A 13 -0.60 -9.37 -5.25
CA GLY A 13 -1.29 -9.25 -3.95
C GLY A 13 -2.81 -9.29 -4.06
N LYS A 14 -3.39 -8.56 -5.03
CA LYS A 14 -4.82 -8.64 -5.35
C LYS A 14 -5.25 -10.07 -5.66
N TYR A 15 -4.51 -10.76 -6.52
CA TYR A 15 -4.84 -12.14 -6.91
C TYR A 15 -4.62 -13.13 -5.76
N LEU A 16 -3.67 -12.86 -4.86
CA LEU A 16 -3.50 -13.64 -3.64
C LEU A 16 -4.74 -13.54 -2.72
N MET A 17 -5.31 -12.33 -2.59
CA MET A 17 -6.54 -12.12 -1.82
C MET A 17 -7.76 -12.75 -2.51
N LEU A 18 -7.91 -12.57 -3.82
CA LEU A 18 -9.03 -13.17 -4.57
C LEU A 18 -8.96 -14.70 -4.61
N ALA A 19 -7.75 -15.27 -4.57
CA ALA A 19 -7.54 -16.72 -4.52
C ALA A 19 -8.17 -17.39 -3.29
N ALA A 20 -8.41 -16.62 -2.21
CA ALA A 20 -9.15 -17.08 -1.04
C ALA A 20 -10.61 -17.46 -1.36
N GLN A 21 -11.21 -16.78 -2.34
CA GLN A 21 -12.61 -16.93 -2.71
C GLN A 21 -12.79 -17.82 -3.94
N GLU A 22 -11.95 -17.64 -4.97
CA GLU A 22 -12.02 -18.41 -6.21
C GLU A 22 -10.66 -18.75 -6.81
N ASP A 23 -10.60 -19.81 -7.60
CA ASP A 23 -9.38 -20.19 -8.30
C ASP A 23 -9.04 -19.22 -9.44
N ILE A 24 -7.76 -18.85 -9.53
CA ILE A 24 -7.24 -17.96 -10.57
C ILE A 24 -6.31 -18.74 -11.50
N ILE A 25 -6.65 -18.78 -12.78
CA ILE A 25 -5.86 -19.44 -13.82
C ILE A 25 -4.99 -18.41 -14.51
N ILE A 26 -3.69 -18.63 -14.54
CA ILE A 26 -2.70 -17.72 -15.13
C ILE A 26 -2.31 -18.26 -16.51
N THR A 27 -2.33 -17.38 -17.50
CA THR A 27 -2.03 -17.69 -18.90
C THR A 27 -0.80 -16.93 -19.40
N ARG A 28 -0.02 -17.53 -20.30
CA ARG A 28 1.04 -16.85 -21.05
C ARG A 28 0.86 -17.17 -22.53
N ASN A 29 0.72 -16.14 -23.36
CA ASN A 29 0.38 -16.26 -24.78
C ASN A 29 -0.87 -17.14 -25.03
N GLY A 30 -1.90 -16.97 -24.18
CA GLY A 30 -3.15 -17.74 -24.26
C GLY A 30 -3.09 -19.18 -23.71
N VAL A 31 -1.92 -19.68 -23.36
CA VAL A 31 -1.75 -21.03 -22.77
C VAL A 31 -1.86 -20.94 -21.26
N LYS A 32 -2.69 -21.77 -20.63
CA LYS A 32 -2.79 -21.91 -19.17
C LYS A 32 -1.48 -22.51 -18.63
N ILE A 33 -0.78 -21.80 -17.76
CA ILE A 33 0.55 -22.21 -17.26
C ILE A 33 0.61 -22.40 -15.75
N ALA A 34 -0.30 -21.78 -14.99
CA ALA A 34 -0.33 -21.89 -13.54
C ALA A 34 -1.75 -21.67 -13.00
N LYS A 35 -1.97 -22.08 -11.75
CA LYS A 35 -3.20 -21.88 -10.99
C LYS A 35 -2.84 -21.38 -9.60
N LEU A 36 -3.48 -20.31 -9.15
CA LEU A 36 -3.44 -19.82 -7.79
C LEU A 36 -4.76 -20.19 -7.11
N SER A 37 -4.66 -20.90 -5.99
CA SER A 37 -5.80 -21.42 -5.23
C SER A 37 -5.54 -21.24 -3.74
N ALA A 38 -6.59 -20.98 -2.97
CA ALA A 38 -6.53 -21.08 -1.51
C ALA A 38 -6.06 -22.48 -1.09
N ILE A 39 -5.14 -22.53 -0.14
CA ILE A 39 -4.78 -23.80 0.53
C ILE A 39 -5.94 -24.14 1.48
N ARG A 40 -6.72 -25.16 1.13
CA ARG A 40 -7.89 -25.61 1.91
C ARG A 40 -7.59 -26.78 2.85
N ASP A 41 -6.44 -27.44 2.67
CA ASP A 41 -5.97 -28.53 3.52
C ASP A 41 -4.61 -28.21 4.13
N CYS A 42 -4.60 -27.97 5.45
CA CYS A 42 -3.39 -27.95 6.26
C CYS A 42 -3.01 -29.41 6.55
N GLY A 43 -2.37 -30.11 5.59
CA GLY A 43 -2.12 -31.54 5.75
C GLY A 43 -0.99 -32.16 4.94
N GLN A 44 -0.60 -31.59 3.80
CA GLN A 44 0.58 -32.06 3.05
C GLN A 44 1.22 -30.86 2.39
N THR A 45 2.45 -30.54 2.77
CA THR A 45 3.30 -29.57 2.09
C THR A 45 3.58 -30.04 0.66
N PRO A 46 3.00 -29.45 -0.39
CA PRO A 46 3.48 -29.70 -1.73
C PRO A 46 4.71 -28.80 -1.93
N ASP A 47 5.78 -29.38 -2.48
CA ASP A 47 7.09 -28.75 -2.72
C ASP A 47 6.98 -27.25 -3.04
N LEU A 48 7.37 -26.43 -2.04
CA LEU A 48 7.45 -24.99 -2.18
C LEU A 48 8.57 -24.65 -3.16
N VAL A 49 8.18 -24.21 -4.36
CA VAL A 49 9.11 -23.57 -5.28
C VAL A 49 9.37 -22.15 -4.75
N MET A 50 10.52 -21.97 -4.08
CA MET A 50 11.02 -20.65 -3.73
C MET A 50 11.83 -20.07 -4.88
N GLU A 51 11.46 -18.89 -5.36
CA GLU A 51 12.33 -18.11 -6.24
C GLU A 51 13.51 -17.61 -5.41
N SER A 52 14.72 -18.04 -5.77
CA SER A 52 15.96 -17.48 -5.23
C SER A 52 16.17 -16.10 -5.84
N ALA A 53 15.55 -15.08 -5.24
CA ALA A 53 15.83 -13.69 -5.56
C ALA A 53 17.07 -13.24 -4.78
N GLU A 54 18.07 -12.70 -5.50
CA GLU A 54 19.20 -11.97 -4.91
C GLU A 54 18.69 -10.96 -3.87
N LYS A 55 19.47 -10.74 -2.80
CA LYS A 55 19.17 -9.78 -1.73
C LYS A 55 18.92 -8.38 -2.30
N LEU A 56 17.67 -8.07 -2.64
CA LEU A 56 17.22 -6.72 -2.90
C LEU A 56 17.19 -5.98 -1.56
N SER A 57 17.81 -4.81 -1.51
CA SER A 57 17.55 -3.79 -0.50
C SER A 57 16.04 -3.49 -0.49
N GLY A 58 15.30 -4.10 0.44
CA GLY A 58 13.84 -4.13 0.45
C GLY A 58 13.23 -5.34 1.16
N SER A 59 14.00 -6.40 1.44
CA SER A 59 13.55 -7.47 2.35
C SER A 59 13.65 -7.00 3.79
N GLY A 60 12.53 -6.88 4.49
CA GLY A 60 12.53 -6.63 5.93
C GLY A 60 13.22 -7.76 6.70
N TRP A 61 13.61 -7.48 7.94
CA TRP A 61 14.11 -8.50 8.86
C TRP A 61 13.16 -8.64 10.04
N LYS A 62 13.08 -9.86 10.60
CA LYS A 62 12.19 -10.13 11.72
C LYS A 62 12.71 -9.50 13.00
N ALA A 63 11.81 -8.88 13.74
CA ALA A 63 12.04 -8.32 15.06
C ALA A 63 10.73 -8.24 15.83
N THR A 64 10.83 -8.15 17.15
CA THR A 64 9.72 -7.78 18.03
C THR A 64 9.43 -6.28 17.97
N TYR A 65 8.28 -5.87 18.50
CA TYR A 65 7.93 -4.44 18.53
C TYR A 65 8.83 -3.67 19.49
N GLU A 66 9.23 -4.28 20.61
CA GLU A 66 10.18 -3.70 21.56
C GLU A 66 11.55 -3.47 20.92
N GLU A 67 12.03 -4.42 20.12
CA GLU A 67 13.28 -4.27 19.35
C GLU A 67 13.17 -3.16 18.31
N PHE A 68 12.00 -3.00 17.67
CA PHE A 68 11.74 -1.88 16.77
C PHE A 68 11.82 -0.54 17.50
N LEU A 69 11.17 -0.40 18.66
CA LEU A 69 11.22 0.83 19.45
C LEU A 69 12.64 1.20 19.90
N GLU A 70 13.42 0.21 20.35
CA GLU A 70 14.81 0.45 20.75
C GLU A 70 15.69 0.84 19.56
N LEU A 71 15.45 0.25 18.38
CA LEU A 71 16.14 0.62 17.15
C LEU A 71 15.84 2.07 16.73
N THR A 72 14.59 2.51 16.83
CA THR A 72 14.15 3.83 16.34
C THR A 72 14.41 4.98 17.31
N LYS A 73 14.70 4.69 18.58
CA LYS A 73 14.76 5.68 19.66
C LYS A 73 15.76 6.82 19.44
N ASP A 74 16.94 6.50 18.90
CA ASP A 74 18.08 7.42 18.79
C ASP A 74 18.67 7.44 17.36
N THR A 75 17.84 7.22 16.34
CA THR A 75 18.27 7.17 14.94
C THR A 75 17.47 8.12 14.06
N GLU A 76 18.15 8.73 13.10
CA GLU A 76 17.55 9.54 12.03
C GLU A 76 17.16 8.69 10.81
N GLU A 77 17.50 7.40 10.84
CA GLU A 77 17.11 6.46 9.80
C GLU A 77 15.61 6.16 9.91
N ARG A 78 14.95 6.05 8.76
CA ARG A 78 13.50 5.84 8.71
C ARG A 78 13.18 4.36 8.58
N TYR A 79 12.28 3.87 9.43
CA TYR A 79 11.87 2.47 9.44
C TYR A 79 10.36 2.33 9.43
N GLU A 80 9.88 1.23 8.88
CA GLU A 80 8.51 0.74 9.10
C GLU A 80 8.56 -0.61 9.80
N TYR A 81 7.53 -0.90 10.57
CA TYR A 81 7.32 -2.17 11.25
C TYR A 81 5.98 -2.75 10.82
N ILE A 82 5.99 -3.88 10.11
CA ILE A 82 4.79 -4.51 9.57
C ILE A 82 4.83 -6.00 9.88
N ASP A 83 3.85 -6.48 10.63
CA ASP A 83 3.63 -7.89 10.98
C ASP A 83 4.90 -8.61 11.50
N GLY A 84 5.67 -7.95 12.38
CA GLY A 84 6.88 -8.51 12.98
C GLY A 84 8.15 -8.38 12.12
N GLU A 85 8.10 -7.58 11.06
CA GLU A 85 9.24 -7.31 10.20
C GLU A 85 9.55 -5.80 10.14
N ILE A 86 10.83 -5.45 10.29
CA ILE A 86 11.33 -4.08 10.14
C ILE A 86 11.84 -3.86 8.72
N TYR A 87 11.49 -2.72 8.15
CA TYR A 87 11.87 -2.30 6.81
C TYR A 87 12.59 -0.95 6.87
N LEU A 88 13.86 -0.90 6.45
CA LEU A 88 14.59 0.36 6.27
C LEU A 88 14.08 1.11 5.03
N LEU A 89 13.73 2.38 5.18
CA LEU A 89 13.26 3.24 4.10
C LEU A 89 14.41 4.04 3.48
N ALA A 90 14.73 3.73 2.23
CA ALA A 90 15.68 4.52 1.45
C ALA A 90 15.11 5.88 1.02
N SER A 91 15.98 6.83 0.70
CA SER A 91 15.56 8.11 0.11
C SER A 91 14.88 7.90 -1.25
N PRO A 92 13.72 8.54 -1.50
CA PRO A 92 13.00 8.40 -2.77
C PRO A 92 13.76 9.02 -3.95
N LYS A 93 13.55 8.47 -5.15
CA LYS A 93 14.11 9.01 -6.41
C LYS A 93 13.28 10.19 -6.93
N THR A 94 13.82 10.96 -7.87
CA THR A 94 13.14 12.14 -8.45
C THR A 94 11.72 11.86 -8.95
N ALA A 95 11.51 10.76 -9.70
CA ALA A 95 10.18 10.42 -10.22
C ALA A 95 9.13 10.21 -9.11
N HIS A 96 9.56 9.69 -7.95
CA HIS A 96 8.71 9.58 -6.77
C HIS A 96 8.38 10.96 -6.21
N GLN A 97 9.40 11.80 -6.01
CA GLN A 97 9.20 13.16 -5.46
C GLN A 97 8.34 14.04 -6.36
N THR A 98 8.46 13.91 -7.69
CA THR A 98 7.61 14.62 -8.65
C THR A 98 6.15 14.20 -8.52
N ALA A 99 5.87 12.89 -8.49
CA ALA A 99 4.52 12.37 -8.32
C ALA A 99 3.92 12.78 -6.96
N LEU A 100 4.71 12.68 -5.88
CA LEU A 100 4.32 13.07 -4.52
C LEU A 100 3.94 14.55 -4.47
N THR A 101 4.81 15.41 -4.99
CA THR A 101 4.60 16.87 -4.96
C THR A 101 3.35 17.26 -5.74
N GLU A 102 3.14 16.68 -6.92
CA GLU A 102 1.95 16.99 -7.73
C GLU A 102 0.67 16.50 -7.04
N LEU A 103 0.65 15.25 -6.57
CA LEU A 103 -0.53 14.68 -5.90
C LEU A 103 -0.87 15.43 -4.62
N PHE A 104 0.14 15.72 -3.78
CA PHE A 104 -0.07 16.50 -2.57
C PHE A 104 -0.58 17.90 -2.89
N GLY A 105 -0.06 18.58 -3.90
CA GLY A 105 -0.56 19.88 -4.33
C GLY A 105 -2.04 19.84 -4.78
N ILE A 106 -2.44 18.77 -5.49
CA ILE A 106 -3.85 18.56 -5.87
C ILE A 106 -4.71 18.34 -4.62
N PHE A 107 -4.28 17.44 -3.73
CA PHE A 107 -5.03 17.08 -2.52
C PHE A 107 -5.15 18.27 -1.58
N TYR A 108 -4.04 18.93 -1.26
CA TYR A 108 -3.98 20.09 -0.38
C TYR A 108 -4.94 21.20 -0.84
N ASN A 109 -4.91 21.55 -2.13
CA ASN A 109 -5.82 22.55 -2.68
C ASN A 109 -7.28 22.10 -2.63
N TRP A 110 -7.55 20.84 -2.93
CA TRP A 110 -8.91 20.30 -2.90
C TRP A 110 -9.47 20.26 -1.48
N PHE A 111 -8.67 19.93 -0.47
CA PHE A 111 -9.09 19.83 0.93
C PHE A 111 -9.16 21.19 1.67
N GLN A 112 -8.77 22.31 1.03
CA GLN A 112 -8.91 23.63 1.65
C GLN A 112 -10.34 23.92 2.13
N GLY A 113 -10.46 24.30 3.39
CA GLY A 113 -11.74 24.61 4.06
C GLY A 113 -12.66 23.40 4.29
N LYS A 114 -12.17 22.17 4.11
CA LYS A 114 -12.90 20.93 4.41
C LYS A 114 -12.43 20.34 5.75
N GLN A 115 -13.18 19.35 6.24
CA GLN A 115 -12.88 18.67 7.51
C GLN A 115 -11.55 17.90 7.48
N CYS A 116 -11.22 17.26 6.36
CA CYS A 116 -10.05 16.38 6.30
C CYS A 116 -8.78 17.13 5.90
N THR A 117 -7.67 16.71 6.49
CA THR A 117 -6.33 17.28 6.29
C THR A 117 -5.43 16.26 5.58
N PRO A 118 -4.87 16.59 4.41
CA PRO A 118 -3.83 15.79 3.78
C PRO A 118 -2.47 16.07 4.47
N MET A 119 -1.73 15.01 4.76
CA MET A 119 -0.35 15.06 5.28
C MET A 119 0.56 14.20 4.39
N VAL A 120 1.89 14.26 4.61
CA VAL A 120 2.91 13.54 3.82
C VAL A 120 3.98 12.96 4.72
N ALA A 121 4.68 11.92 4.24
CA ALA A 121 5.87 11.40 4.92
C ALA A 121 7.01 12.45 4.97
N PRO A 122 7.91 12.37 5.98
CA PRO A 122 7.91 11.42 7.09
C PRO A 122 6.86 11.78 8.15
N TYR A 123 5.97 10.82 8.45
CA TYR A 123 5.01 10.90 9.55
C TYR A 123 4.58 9.49 9.91
N ASP A 124 4.83 9.08 11.15
CA ASP A 124 4.54 7.72 11.61
C ASP A 124 3.05 7.54 11.88
N ILE A 125 2.48 6.46 11.33
CA ILE A 125 1.11 6.05 11.56
C ILE A 125 1.14 4.67 12.23
N THR A 126 0.62 4.59 13.44
CA THR A 126 0.51 3.33 14.19
C THR A 126 -0.84 2.67 13.89
N LEU A 127 -0.81 1.51 13.24
CA LEU A 127 -2.00 0.71 12.92
C LEU A 127 -2.01 -0.59 13.71
N LYS A 128 -3.16 -0.93 14.28
CA LYS A 128 -3.33 -2.15 15.07
C LYS A 128 -4.36 -3.06 14.41
N ARG A 129 -3.96 -4.26 14.00
CA ARG A 129 -4.92 -5.27 13.50
C ARG A 129 -5.78 -5.82 14.64
N ASN A 130 -5.17 -5.92 15.81
CA ASN A 130 -5.75 -6.27 17.11
C ASN A 130 -4.81 -5.71 18.21
N PRO A 131 -5.17 -5.80 19.50
CA PRO A 131 -4.35 -5.23 20.59
C PRO A 131 -2.90 -5.72 20.63
N GLU A 132 -2.62 -6.94 20.14
CA GLU A 132 -1.30 -7.59 20.20
C GLU A 132 -0.50 -7.48 18.89
N ASN A 133 -1.12 -7.01 17.80
CA ASN A 133 -0.46 -6.83 16.51
C ASN A 133 -0.43 -5.35 16.14
N ILE A 134 0.67 -4.71 16.52
CA ILE A 134 1.01 -3.30 16.28
C ILE A 134 1.88 -3.20 15.03
N ASN A 135 1.59 -2.22 14.19
CA ASN A 135 2.32 -1.92 12.96
C ASN A 135 2.59 -0.41 12.94
N VAL A 136 3.75 0.00 12.42
CA VAL A 136 4.13 1.40 12.26
C VAL A 136 4.55 1.60 10.80
N VAL A 137 3.89 2.51 10.11
CA VAL A 137 4.12 2.78 8.68
C VAL A 137 4.29 4.28 8.43
N GLN A 138 4.94 4.63 7.32
CA GLN A 138 5.08 6.00 6.83
C GLN A 138 4.54 6.06 5.39
N PRO A 139 3.22 6.22 5.20
CA PRO A 139 2.66 6.35 3.86
C PRO A 139 3.09 7.66 3.21
N ASP A 140 3.23 7.69 1.88
CA ASP A 140 3.69 8.90 1.18
C ASP A 140 2.71 10.07 1.30
N ILE A 141 1.40 9.78 1.20
CA ILE A 141 0.32 10.75 1.44
C ILE A 141 -0.78 10.06 2.25
N MET A 142 -1.35 10.78 3.21
CA MET A 142 -2.44 10.34 4.06
C MET A 142 -3.48 11.45 4.13
N VAL A 143 -4.76 11.09 4.16
CA VAL A 143 -5.87 12.04 4.37
C VAL A 143 -6.58 11.64 5.66
N ILE A 144 -6.55 12.56 6.63
CA ILE A 144 -7.05 12.35 7.98
C ILE A 144 -8.25 13.25 8.21
N CYS A 145 -9.40 12.70 8.61
CA CYS A 145 -10.65 13.46 8.77
C CYS A 145 -11.01 13.78 10.23
N ASP A 146 -10.27 13.19 11.17
CA ASP A 146 -10.48 13.27 12.62
C ASP A 146 -9.17 13.64 13.34
N LEU A 147 -8.30 14.41 12.68
CA LEU A 147 -6.93 14.70 13.12
C LEU A 147 -6.91 15.22 14.57
N GLU A 148 -7.56 16.35 14.81
CA GLU A 148 -7.61 17.02 16.14
C GLU A 148 -8.20 16.12 17.24
N GLU A 149 -9.12 15.21 16.90
CA GLU A 149 -9.78 14.31 17.86
C GLU A 149 -8.91 13.12 18.27
N LYS A 150 -7.86 12.85 17.50
CA LYS A 150 -7.02 11.65 17.59
C LYS A 150 -5.53 11.97 17.74
N LEU A 151 -5.18 13.21 18.06
CA LEU A 151 -3.83 13.56 18.46
C LEU A 151 -3.56 13.03 19.88
N GLY A 152 -2.47 12.29 20.03
CA GLY A 152 -1.93 11.86 21.32
C GLY A 152 -1.32 13.03 22.10
N GLU A 153 -0.92 12.77 23.34
CA GLU A 153 -0.26 13.79 24.19
C GLU A 153 1.10 14.23 23.65
N ASP A 154 1.70 13.41 22.78
CA ASP A 154 2.98 13.63 22.10
C ASP A 154 2.83 14.25 20.70
N ASP A 155 1.62 14.71 20.34
CA ASP A 155 1.27 15.35 19.06
C ASP A 155 1.34 14.40 17.83
N TYR A 156 1.36 13.09 18.06
CA TYR A 156 1.22 12.09 17.00
C TYR A 156 -0.23 11.67 16.79
N TYR A 157 -0.60 11.39 15.55
CA TYR A 157 -1.93 10.89 15.21
C TYR A 157 -2.05 9.41 15.57
N GLU A 158 -3.02 9.07 16.42
CA GLU A 158 -3.28 7.71 16.92
C GLU A 158 -4.48 7.02 16.23
N GLY A 159 -5.02 7.64 15.19
CA GLY A 159 -6.18 7.12 14.44
C GLY A 159 -5.81 6.31 13.20
N VAL A 160 -6.80 6.14 12.32
CA VAL A 160 -6.64 5.47 11.02
C VAL A 160 -6.92 6.49 9.91
N PRO A 161 -5.94 6.76 9.01
CA PRO A 161 -6.19 7.64 7.87
C PRO A 161 -7.35 7.13 7.01
N THR A 162 -8.20 8.06 6.57
CA THR A 162 -9.33 7.72 5.70
C THR A 162 -8.88 7.26 4.32
N LEU A 163 -7.86 7.91 3.75
CA LEU A 163 -7.25 7.56 2.47
C LEU A 163 -5.74 7.54 2.61
N VAL A 164 -5.10 6.55 2.00
CA VAL A 164 -3.64 6.42 1.94
C VAL A 164 -3.17 6.35 0.48
N VAL A 165 -2.03 6.95 0.18
CA VAL A 165 -1.34 6.86 -1.12
C VAL A 165 0.08 6.34 -0.90
N GLU A 166 0.49 5.37 -1.73
CA GLU A 166 1.86 4.88 -1.81
C GLU A 166 2.39 5.04 -3.23
N ILE A 167 3.57 5.63 -3.38
CA ILE A 167 4.24 5.90 -4.64
C ILE A 167 5.36 4.87 -4.78
N ILE A 168 5.05 3.80 -5.49
CA ILE A 168 5.90 2.62 -5.47
C ILE A 168 7.12 2.76 -6.37
N SER A 169 8.20 2.10 -5.95
CA SER A 169 9.41 1.90 -6.75
C SER A 169 9.67 0.40 -6.94
N LYS A 170 10.66 0.02 -7.77
CA LYS A 170 11.02 -1.40 -7.96
C LYS A 170 11.32 -2.12 -6.64
N SER A 171 11.95 -1.43 -5.68
CA SER A 171 12.36 -2.03 -4.41
C SER A 171 11.24 -2.13 -3.38
N THR A 172 10.19 -1.30 -3.48
CA THR A 172 9.08 -1.28 -2.52
C THR A 172 7.83 -2.02 -3.01
N GLN A 173 7.78 -2.33 -4.31
CA GLN A 173 6.64 -2.94 -4.99
C GLN A 173 6.04 -4.14 -4.24
N ARG A 174 6.87 -5.08 -3.73
CA ARG A 174 6.36 -6.23 -2.98
C ARG A 174 5.67 -5.82 -1.69
N LYS A 175 6.29 -4.93 -0.90
CA LYS A 175 5.77 -4.46 0.39
C LYS A 175 4.44 -3.72 0.19
N ASP A 176 4.38 -2.82 -0.79
CA ASP A 176 3.23 -1.95 -0.98
C ASP A 176 2.05 -2.70 -1.62
N LEU A 177 2.31 -3.54 -2.65
CA LEU A 177 1.26 -4.28 -3.35
C LEU A 177 0.68 -5.48 -2.57
N ILE A 178 1.36 -5.94 -1.51
CA ILE A 178 0.96 -7.14 -0.77
C ILE A 178 0.76 -6.80 0.70
N ASN A 179 1.83 -6.46 1.42
CA ASN A 179 1.79 -6.34 2.88
C ASN A 179 0.95 -5.13 3.31
N LYS A 180 1.22 -3.95 2.74
CA LYS A 180 0.47 -2.73 3.09
C LYS A 180 -0.97 -2.75 2.59
N LEU A 181 -1.22 -3.33 1.42
CA LEU A 181 -2.58 -3.53 0.91
C LEU A 181 -3.45 -4.29 1.93
N ASP A 182 -2.93 -5.42 2.44
CA ASP A 182 -3.61 -6.22 3.45
C ASP A 182 -3.73 -5.50 4.80
N LEU A 183 -2.66 -4.82 5.24
CA LEU A 183 -2.66 -4.03 6.47
C LEU A 183 -3.74 -2.95 6.44
N TYR A 184 -3.73 -2.08 5.43
CA TYR A 184 -4.67 -0.97 5.29
C TYR A 184 -6.11 -1.44 5.19
N MET A 185 -6.36 -2.50 4.41
CA MET A 185 -7.68 -3.13 4.32
C MET A 185 -8.16 -3.66 5.68
N SER A 186 -7.27 -4.29 6.46
CA SER A 186 -7.63 -4.88 7.75
C SER A 186 -7.82 -3.88 8.89
N CYS A 187 -7.19 -2.70 8.76
CA CYS A 187 -7.20 -1.62 9.74
C CYS A 187 -8.20 -0.51 9.39
N ASP A 188 -9.17 -0.77 8.52
CA ASP A 188 -10.31 0.12 8.22
C ASP A 188 -9.94 1.45 7.52
N VAL A 189 -8.80 1.49 6.81
CA VAL A 189 -8.60 2.51 5.76
C VAL A 189 -9.73 2.35 4.74
N ARG A 190 -10.28 3.45 4.20
CA ARG A 190 -11.44 3.37 3.28
C ARG A 190 -11.04 3.38 1.82
N GLU A 191 -9.93 4.03 1.49
CA GLU A 191 -9.42 4.10 0.12
C GLU A 191 -7.89 4.09 0.08
N TYR A 192 -7.33 3.35 -0.86
CA TYR A 192 -5.90 3.18 -1.00
C TYR A 192 -5.46 3.34 -2.45
N TRP A 193 -4.51 4.25 -2.68
CA TRP A 193 -3.97 4.57 -3.99
C TRP A 193 -2.55 4.04 -4.12
N ILE A 194 -2.31 3.29 -5.19
CA ILE A 194 -0.99 2.81 -5.56
C ILE A 194 -0.58 3.52 -6.84
N VAL A 195 0.44 4.37 -6.74
CA VAL A 195 0.96 5.17 -7.84
C VAL A 195 2.28 4.57 -8.29
N SER A 196 2.38 4.14 -9.54
CA SER A 196 3.61 3.58 -10.10
C SER A 196 4.18 4.52 -11.16
N PRO A 197 5.20 5.33 -10.82
CA PRO A 197 5.88 6.19 -11.80
C PRO A 197 6.55 5.42 -12.94
N ILE A 198 6.97 4.17 -12.69
CA ILE A 198 7.62 3.32 -13.69
C ILE A 198 6.62 2.89 -14.76
N ASN A 199 5.43 2.44 -14.33
CA ASN A 199 4.39 1.96 -15.24
C ASN A 199 3.45 3.07 -15.72
N LYS A 200 3.58 4.29 -15.15
CA LYS A 200 2.70 5.44 -15.37
C LYS A 200 1.23 5.06 -15.20
N GLU A 201 0.94 4.42 -14.07
CA GLU A 201 -0.39 3.95 -13.70
C GLU A 201 -0.73 4.32 -12.26
N VAL A 202 -2.02 4.49 -11.99
CA VAL A 202 -2.55 4.68 -10.64
C VAL A 202 -3.63 3.63 -10.41
N THR A 203 -3.50 2.82 -9.38
CA THR A 203 -4.54 1.84 -8.98
C THR A 203 -5.21 2.31 -7.71
N LEU A 204 -6.54 2.41 -7.74
CA LEU A 204 -7.36 2.69 -6.56
C LEU A 204 -7.96 1.41 -6.04
N TYR A 205 -7.99 1.27 -4.73
CA TYR A 205 -8.76 0.29 -3.99
C TYR A 205 -9.71 1.02 -3.06
N GLN A 206 -10.99 0.69 -3.10
CA GLN A 206 -11.94 1.04 -2.05
C GLN A 206 -12.13 -0.19 -1.15
N PHE A 207 -12.09 0.03 0.15
CA PHE A 207 -12.33 -1.01 1.12
C PHE A 207 -13.69 -0.84 1.80
N GLU A 208 -14.43 -1.94 1.94
CA GLU A 208 -15.66 -2.00 2.73
C GLU A 208 -15.68 -3.34 3.48
N ASN A 209 -16.01 -3.31 4.77
CA ASN A 209 -16.02 -4.49 5.63
C ASN A 209 -14.72 -5.32 5.56
N LYS A 210 -13.56 -4.64 5.56
CA LYS A 210 -12.22 -5.25 5.46
C LYS A 210 -12.03 -6.11 4.20
N ASN A 211 -12.66 -5.71 3.10
CA ASN A 211 -12.54 -6.37 1.80
C ASN A 211 -12.45 -5.32 0.68
N ILE A 212 -11.89 -5.71 -0.47
CA ILE A 212 -11.85 -4.85 -1.65
C ILE A 212 -13.25 -4.82 -2.27
N SER A 213 -13.97 -3.71 -2.12
CA SER A 213 -15.30 -3.55 -2.73
C SER A 213 -15.18 -3.17 -4.21
N ARG A 214 -14.24 -2.27 -4.52
CA ARG A 214 -13.95 -1.78 -5.87
C ARG A 214 -12.46 -1.55 -6.04
N HIS A 215 -11.96 -1.79 -7.24
CA HIS A 215 -10.63 -1.34 -7.62
C HIS A 215 -10.58 -1.04 -9.12
N PHE A 216 -9.72 -0.10 -9.50
CA PHE A 216 -9.48 0.21 -10.92
C PHE A 216 -8.08 0.76 -11.13
N THR A 217 -7.47 0.41 -12.26
CA THR A 217 -6.14 0.90 -12.66
C THR A 217 -6.29 1.87 -13.83
N TYR A 218 -5.95 3.12 -13.58
CA TYR A 218 -5.87 4.21 -14.55
C TYR A 218 -4.50 4.22 -15.23
N ARG A 219 -4.45 4.54 -16.51
CA ARG A 219 -3.24 4.59 -17.35
C ARG A 219 -3.31 5.77 -18.32
N LYS A 220 -2.17 6.08 -18.95
CA LYS A 220 -2.08 7.09 -20.03
C LYS A 220 -2.60 8.47 -19.55
N SER A 221 -3.40 9.15 -20.38
CA SER A 221 -3.98 10.47 -20.12
C SER A 221 -5.30 10.44 -19.36
N GLU A 222 -5.61 9.34 -18.66
CA GLU A 222 -6.83 9.24 -17.87
C GLU A 222 -6.80 10.17 -16.65
N VAL A 223 -7.99 10.44 -16.11
CA VAL A 223 -8.18 11.20 -14.88
C VAL A 223 -8.64 10.22 -13.80
N VAL A 224 -7.84 10.07 -12.76
CA VAL A 224 -8.21 9.28 -11.60
C VAL A 224 -9.16 10.09 -10.71
N GLN A 225 -10.17 9.43 -10.15
CA GLN A 225 -11.15 10.04 -9.26
C GLN A 225 -11.28 9.19 -7.99
N SER A 226 -11.28 9.85 -6.83
CA SER A 226 -11.52 9.16 -5.56
C SER A 226 -12.92 8.54 -5.50
N TYR A 227 -13.03 7.36 -4.91
CA TYR A 227 -14.31 6.70 -4.68
C TYR A 227 -15.07 7.28 -3.49
N ILE A 228 -14.35 7.75 -2.46
CA ILE A 228 -14.93 8.23 -1.20
C ILE A 228 -14.96 9.77 -1.09
N PHE A 229 -14.14 10.47 -1.85
CA PHE A 229 -14.13 11.93 -1.91
C PHE A 229 -14.64 12.42 -3.26
N GLU A 230 -15.96 12.64 -3.34
CA GLU A 230 -16.62 13.08 -4.58
C GLU A 230 -16.00 14.38 -5.12
N GLY A 231 -15.49 14.33 -6.34
CA GLY A 231 -14.86 15.48 -7.01
C GLY A 231 -13.37 15.63 -6.75
N LEU A 232 -12.73 14.79 -5.92
CA LEU A 232 -11.27 14.72 -5.82
C LEU A 232 -10.73 13.95 -7.03
N THR A 233 -10.03 14.64 -7.92
CA THR A 233 -9.50 14.06 -9.17
C THR A 233 -8.04 14.44 -9.41
N ALA A 234 -7.27 13.56 -10.06
CA ALA A 234 -5.92 13.86 -10.53
C ALA A 234 -5.70 13.37 -11.96
N GLU A 235 -5.11 14.21 -12.80
CA GLU A 235 -4.75 13.85 -14.18
C GLU A 235 -3.40 13.12 -14.20
N LEU A 236 -3.34 11.92 -14.79
CA LEU A 236 -2.12 11.12 -14.79
C LEU A 236 -0.94 11.80 -15.50
N ASN A 237 -1.22 12.61 -16.54
CA ASN A 237 -0.20 13.39 -17.24
C ASN A 237 0.48 14.44 -16.33
N ARG A 238 -0.21 14.91 -15.30
CA ARG A 238 0.36 15.81 -14.31
C ARG A 238 1.23 15.06 -13.30
N ILE A 239 0.81 13.86 -12.90
CA ILE A 239 1.52 13.00 -11.95
C ILE A 239 2.86 12.50 -12.54
N PHE A 240 2.87 12.09 -13.81
CA PHE A 240 4.00 11.40 -14.45
C PHE A 240 4.77 12.24 -15.49
N LYS A 241 4.91 13.54 -15.23
CA LYS A 241 5.65 14.51 -16.06
C LYS A 241 7.01 13.98 -16.51
#